data_AF-A0A9P7NCU6-F1
#
_entry.id   AF-A0A9P7NCU6-F1
#
_cell.length_a   1.000
_cell.length_b   1.000
_cell.length_c   1.000
_cell.angle_alpha   90.00
_cell.angle_beta   90.00
_cell.angle_gamma   90.00
#
_symmetry.space_group_name_H-M   'P 1'
#
loop_
_entity.id
_entity.type
_entity.pdbx_description
1 polymer ?
#
loop_
_entity_poly.entity_id
_entity_poly.type
_entity_poly.pdbx_seq_one_letter_code
_entity_poly.pdbx_strand_id
1 'polypeptide(L)'
;MRPLPATLHTFGFGYRLRSGLLKSLAEFGHGNYAFIPDAGMIGTVFVHAVANLQSTFATEASLTLNYSPLLEIEEVGESTVVKQLPRENVTDSTAQMALNIYLGNLQFGQTRDLYLRCRTARARVETSSAASRTAAEASSTTVAVTLSYRKSKVDDACVLERPELTAEAQENIFQGTDISDAEVAYHESRAEICQFLSSIFPVGPDGEHRPDLTKCETYRRTLADFAAKLPARDFGDAKNVSLMEDLNGPEPHGQISMAISKAAYFLKWGIHYLPSYVNAHSRQICNSFKDPGPLQYGVGSPLFISCRDCLNDAFDNLPPPEPKNEIASSSSRASRERMACYAPVNMRRYRDAAGVCFAGSTPVELASSRIVPIRRLRRGIKVRTPTGMRKVAMVLRTFVQHESLCRVGGSLLVTPWHPISLDGGKGWTFPALVSDEDVGYTGYVYSVMLQRDANSKSHAVRVAGTWGVTLGHGLTTGNDARAHHFLGDYNRVGKGLVQLGADRCGVVQGRGVERDATSGLVCGFRGWPALYVN
;
A
#
# COMPACT_ATOMS: atom_id res chain seq x y z
N MET A 1 -30.16 9.78 -12.93
CA MET A 1 -29.21 9.61 -14.06
C MET A 1 -29.28 8.17 -14.51
N ARG A 2 -29.07 7.89 -15.80
CA ARG A 2 -28.93 6.49 -16.26
C ARG A 2 -27.62 5.92 -15.67
N PRO A 3 -27.60 4.64 -15.26
CA PRO A 3 -26.37 4.01 -14.79
C PRO A 3 -25.29 4.10 -15.87
N LEU A 4 -24.04 4.31 -15.45
CA LEU A 4 -22.91 4.34 -16.38
C LEU A 4 -22.77 2.96 -17.03
N PRO A 5 -22.39 2.90 -18.33
CA PRO A 5 -22.28 1.62 -19.05
C PRO A 5 -21.07 0.77 -18.61
N ALA A 6 -20.27 1.26 -17.66
CA ALA A 6 -19.06 0.60 -17.18
C ALA A 6 -18.75 1.02 -15.74
N THR A 7 -18.01 0.15 -15.04
CA THR A 7 -17.51 0.45 -13.70
C THR A 7 -16.32 1.41 -13.73
N LEU A 8 -16.32 2.42 -12.87
CA LEU A 8 -15.24 3.42 -12.78
C LEU A 8 -14.38 3.17 -11.54
N HIS A 9 -13.12 2.80 -11.75
CA HIS A 9 -12.11 2.72 -10.68
C HIS A 9 -11.18 3.94 -10.76
N THR A 10 -10.87 4.55 -9.63
CA THR A 10 -10.02 5.75 -9.56
C THR A 10 -8.76 5.47 -8.74
N PHE A 11 -7.61 5.90 -9.26
CA PHE A 11 -6.30 5.74 -8.63
C PHE A 11 -5.67 7.11 -8.42
N GLY A 12 -5.38 7.45 -7.17
CA GLY A 12 -4.77 8.72 -6.81
C GLY A 12 -3.28 8.58 -6.56
N PHE A 13 -2.43 9.28 -7.31
CA PHE A 13 -0.97 9.23 -7.19
C PHE A 13 -0.37 10.45 -6.46
N GLY A 14 0.41 10.22 -5.41
CA GLY A 14 1.09 11.25 -4.65
C GLY A 14 0.15 12.13 -3.81
N TYR A 15 0.63 13.27 -3.32
CA TYR A 15 -0.07 14.02 -2.25
C TYR A 15 -0.83 15.28 -2.73
N ARG A 16 -0.87 15.54 -4.03
CA ARG A 16 -1.57 16.70 -4.62
C ARG A 16 -2.81 16.24 -5.37
N LEU A 17 -3.77 15.68 -4.63
CA LEU A 17 -4.95 15.02 -5.19
C LEU A 17 -6.24 15.59 -4.60
N ARG A 18 -7.30 15.58 -5.40
CA ARG A 18 -8.68 15.73 -4.93
C ARG A 18 -9.25 14.35 -4.63
N SER A 19 -8.79 13.71 -3.55
CA SER A 19 -9.22 12.36 -3.17
C SER A 19 -10.73 12.25 -2.96
N GLY A 20 -11.34 13.31 -2.41
CA GLY A 20 -12.79 13.39 -2.25
C GLY A 20 -13.54 13.22 -3.57
N LEU A 21 -13.15 13.98 -4.60
CA LEU A 21 -13.73 13.86 -5.93
C LEU A 21 -13.48 12.49 -6.56
N LEU A 22 -12.26 11.96 -6.45
CA LEU A 22 -11.92 10.64 -6.99
C LEU A 22 -12.76 9.53 -6.32
N LYS A 23 -13.00 9.65 -5.01
CA LYS A 23 -13.88 8.76 -4.25
C LYS A 23 -15.31 8.83 -4.77
N SER A 24 -15.88 10.03 -4.89
CA SER A 24 -17.23 10.23 -5.41
C SER A 24 -17.40 9.67 -6.82
N LEU A 25 -16.43 9.89 -7.71
CA LEU A 25 -16.46 9.34 -9.07
C LEU A 25 -16.47 7.80 -9.06
N ALA A 26 -15.64 7.18 -8.22
CA ALA A 26 -15.61 5.73 -8.09
C ALA A 26 -16.94 5.18 -7.54
N GLU A 27 -17.56 5.87 -6.57
CA GLU A 27 -18.87 5.50 -6.05
C GLU A 27 -19.97 5.60 -7.10
N PHE A 28 -20.02 6.71 -7.85
CA PHE A 28 -20.99 6.89 -8.95
C PHE A 28 -20.84 5.82 -10.04
N GLY A 29 -19.62 5.43 -10.36
CA GLY A 29 -19.35 4.34 -11.30
C GLY A 29 -19.28 2.97 -10.65
N HIS A 30 -19.77 2.79 -9.42
CA HIS A 30 -19.77 1.53 -8.69
C HIS A 30 -18.41 0.77 -8.68
N GLY A 31 -17.29 1.49 -8.76
CA GLY A 31 -15.94 0.95 -8.66
C GLY A 31 -15.18 1.44 -7.44
N ASN A 32 -13.85 1.34 -7.49
CA ASN A 32 -12.98 1.45 -6.31
C ASN A 32 -12.11 2.69 -6.37
N TYR A 33 -11.94 3.36 -5.24
CA TYR A 33 -10.88 4.35 -5.05
C TYR A 33 -9.68 3.75 -4.32
N ALA A 34 -8.49 3.91 -4.91
CA ALA A 34 -7.22 3.51 -4.32
C ALA A 34 -6.22 4.68 -4.25
N PHE A 35 -5.56 4.81 -3.10
CA PHE A 35 -4.51 5.81 -2.88
C PHE A 35 -3.11 5.20 -3.00
N ILE A 36 -2.24 5.84 -3.79
CA ILE A 36 -0.87 5.41 -4.06
C ILE A 36 0.08 6.57 -3.67
N PRO A 37 0.74 6.51 -2.49
CA PRO A 37 1.59 7.60 -2.02
C PRO A 37 2.89 7.75 -2.81
N ASP A 38 3.45 6.65 -3.30
CA ASP A 38 4.72 6.62 -4.02
C ASP A 38 4.83 5.42 -4.99
N ALA A 39 5.90 5.42 -5.79
CA ALA A 39 6.13 4.43 -6.84
C ALA A 39 6.27 2.99 -6.31
N GLY A 40 6.70 2.80 -5.06
CA GLY A 40 6.82 1.48 -4.44
C GLY A 40 5.49 0.78 -4.23
N MET A 41 4.39 1.54 -4.11
CA MET A 41 3.05 0.98 -3.95
C MET A 41 2.30 0.73 -5.26
N ILE A 42 2.78 1.25 -6.40
CA ILE A 42 2.11 1.12 -7.71
C ILE A 42 1.88 -0.35 -8.06
N GLY A 43 2.95 -1.17 -8.01
CA GLY A 43 2.86 -2.58 -8.34
C GLY A 43 1.85 -3.29 -7.45
N THR A 44 1.91 -3.05 -6.14
CA THR A 44 1.00 -3.68 -5.18
C THR A 44 -0.46 -3.35 -5.44
N VAL A 45 -0.80 -2.09 -5.68
CA VAL A 45 -2.20 -1.66 -5.85
C VAL A 45 -2.76 -2.13 -7.19
N PHE A 46 -1.98 -2.02 -8.27
CA PHE A 46 -2.45 -2.44 -9.60
C PHE A 46 -2.55 -3.96 -9.75
N VAL A 47 -1.61 -4.73 -9.19
CA VAL A 47 -1.69 -6.20 -9.18
C VAL A 47 -3.00 -6.65 -8.53
N HIS A 48 -3.35 -6.09 -7.37
CA HIS A 48 -4.61 -6.41 -6.71
C HIS A 48 -5.84 -5.91 -7.46
N ALA A 49 -5.79 -4.70 -8.01
CA ALA A 49 -6.92 -4.18 -8.77
C ALA A 49 -7.23 -5.07 -9.98
N VAL A 50 -6.21 -5.48 -10.73
CA VAL A 50 -6.37 -6.36 -11.90
C VAL A 50 -6.73 -7.79 -11.48
N ALA A 51 -6.19 -8.31 -10.39
CA ALA A 51 -6.58 -9.62 -9.85
C ALA A 51 -8.08 -9.64 -9.46
N ASN A 52 -8.55 -8.61 -8.76
CA ASN A 52 -9.97 -8.45 -8.43
C ASN A 52 -10.84 -8.39 -9.69
N LEU A 53 -10.42 -7.66 -10.73
CA LEU A 53 -11.13 -7.58 -12.01
C LEU A 53 -11.18 -8.94 -12.72
N GLN A 54 -10.06 -9.66 -12.81
CA GLN A 54 -10.02 -10.99 -13.44
C GLN A 54 -10.84 -12.04 -12.67
N SER A 55 -10.96 -11.88 -11.35
CA SER A 55 -11.79 -12.75 -10.51
C SER A 55 -13.27 -12.34 -10.45
N THR A 56 -13.71 -11.33 -11.21
CA THR A 56 -15.09 -10.83 -11.14
C THR A 56 -16.07 -11.82 -11.77
N PHE A 57 -17.00 -12.33 -10.96
CA PHE A 57 -18.11 -13.20 -11.35
C PHE A 57 -19.32 -12.41 -11.86
N ALA A 58 -19.69 -11.35 -11.16
CA ALA A 58 -20.88 -10.55 -11.46
C ALA A 58 -20.60 -9.06 -11.37
N THR A 59 -21.31 -8.29 -12.19
CA THR A 59 -21.28 -6.83 -12.27
C THR A 59 -22.67 -6.27 -11.99
N GLU A 60 -22.74 -5.00 -11.60
CA GLU A 60 -24.02 -4.30 -11.31
C GLU A 60 -24.86 -5.02 -10.26
N ALA A 61 -24.22 -5.68 -9.28
CA ALA A 61 -24.96 -6.36 -8.24
C ALA A 61 -25.64 -5.36 -7.31
N SER A 62 -26.93 -5.55 -7.06
CA SER A 62 -27.75 -4.76 -6.14
C SER A 62 -28.65 -5.67 -5.30
N LEU A 63 -28.76 -5.36 -4.01
CA LEU A 63 -29.57 -6.08 -3.06
C LEU A 63 -30.80 -5.25 -2.70
N THR A 64 -31.99 -5.74 -3.04
CA THR A 64 -33.26 -5.10 -2.69
C THR A 64 -33.89 -5.84 -1.52
N LEU A 65 -34.10 -5.14 -0.41
CA LEU A 65 -34.80 -5.65 0.77
C LEU A 65 -36.23 -5.12 0.77
N ASN A 66 -37.21 -6.00 0.87
CA ASN A 66 -38.62 -5.69 1.07
C ASN A 66 -39.04 -6.16 2.47
N TYR A 67 -39.61 -5.26 3.27
CA TYR A 67 -39.93 -5.52 4.67
C TYR A 67 -41.14 -4.72 5.15
N SER A 68 -41.66 -5.11 6.32
CA SER A 68 -42.82 -4.44 6.93
C SER A 68 -42.48 -3.00 7.36
N PRO A 69 -43.39 -2.03 7.21
CA PRO A 69 -43.23 -0.68 7.77
C PRO A 69 -43.06 -0.61 9.30
N LEU A 70 -43.29 -1.72 10.01
CA LEU A 70 -43.05 -1.83 11.45
C LEU A 70 -41.57 -2.03 11.82
N LEU A 71 -40.73 -2.35 10.84
CA LEU A 71 -39.29 -2.48 10.99
C LEU A 71 -38.58 -1.24 10.46
N GLU A 72 -37.70 -0.69 11.28
CA GLU A 72 -36.73 0.32 10.87
C GLU A 72 -35.40 -0.38 10.59
N ILE A 73 -35.03 -0.48 9.31
CA ILE A 73 -33.76 -1.08 8.88
C ILE A 73 -32.82 0.04 8.40
N GLU A 74 -31.66 0.14 9.04
CA GLU A 74 -30.60 1.09 8.70
C GLU A 74 -29.36 0.35 8.19
N GLU A 75 -28.85 0.75 7.02
CA GLU A 75 -27.56 0.27 6.53
C GLU A 75 -26.40 0.94 7.29
N VAL A 76 -25.70 0.14 8.11
CA VAL A 76 -24.51 0.56 8.84
C VAL A 76 -23.28 0.34 7.96
N GLY A 77 -22.45 1.37 7.81
CA GLY A 77 -21.28 1.29 6.95
C GLY A 77 -20.94 2.62 6.31
N GLU A 78 -20.35 2.54 5.11
CA GLU A 78 -19.94 3.70 4.34
C GLU A 78 -21.13 4.59 3.96
N SER A 79 -20.93 5.91 4.04
CA SER A 79 -21.84 6.88 3.43
C SER A 79 -21.33 7.20 2.02
N THR A 80 -22.09 6.81 0.99
CA THR A 80 -21.72 7.01 -0.42
C THR A 80 -22.66 8.01 -1.10
N VAL A 81 -22.20 8.62 -2.19
CA VAL A 81 -23.01 9.52 -3.04
C VAL A 81 -24.21 8.83 -3.70
N VAL A 82 -24.20 7.50 -3.78
CA VAL A 82 -25.25 6.66 -4.37
C VAL A 82 -26.13 5.95 -3.33
N LYS A 83 -25.89 6.18 -2.03
CA LYS A 83 -26.64 5.53 -0.94
C LYS A 83 -28.12 5.89 -1.05
N GLN A 84 -28.99 4.89 -1.06
CA GLN A 84 -30.43 5.09 -1.10
C GLN A 84 -31.03 4.95 0.29
N LEU A 85 -32.02 5.80 0.58
CA LEU A 85 -32.84 5.67 1.78
C LEU A 85 -33.98 4.68 1.54
N PRO A 86 -34.49 4.02 2.59
CA PRO A 86 -35.72 3.26 2.52
C PRO A 86 -36.86 4.06 1.89
N ARG A 87 -37.63 3.42 1.03
CA ARG A 87 -38.81 4.01 0.37
C ARG A 87 -40.03 3.16 0.63
N GLU A 88 -41.17 3.81 0.79
CA GLU A 88 -42.45 3.13 0.89
C GLU A 88 -42.95 2.79 -0.52
N ASN A 89 -43.16 1.50 -0.77
CA ASN A 89 -43.80 0.98 -1.97
C ASN A 89 -45.27 0.71 -1.65
N VAL A 90 -46.16 1.52 -2.21
CA VAL A 90 -47.60 1.31 -2.13
C VAL A 90 -48.02 0.46 -3.32
N THR A 91 -48.17 -0.85 -3.10
CA THR A 91 -48.91 -1.74 -4.00
C THR A 91 -50.35 -1.87 -3.49
N ASP A 92 -51.33 -2.00 -4.39
CA ASP A 92 -52.79 -1.88 -4.18
C ASP A 92 -53.43 -2.74 -3.05
N SER A 93 -52.67 -3.51 -2.28
CA SER A 93 -53.18 -4.34 -1.18
C SER A 93 -52.33 -4.40 0.10
N THR A 94 -51.08 -3.95 0.14
CA THR A 94 -50.25 -3.85 1.37
C THR A 94 -49.14 -2.81 1.22
N ALA A 95 -48.94 -1.97 2.24
CA ALA A 95 -47.79 -1.05 2.32
C ALA A 95 -46.52 -1.82 2.75
N GLN A 96 -45.45 -1.72 1.95
CA GLN A 96 -44.15 -2.34 2.24
C GLN A 96 -43.04 -1.30 2.12
N MET A 97 -41.99 -1.46 2.91
CA MET A 97 -40.76 -0.67 2.77
C MET A 97 -39.79 -1.43 1.88
N ALA A 98 -39.09 -0.70 1.00
CA ALA A 98 -38.02 -1.21 0.16
C ALA A 98 -36.72 -0.44 0.38
N LEU A 99 -35.61 -1.15 0.54
CA LEU A 99 -34.26 -0.60 0.62
C LEU A 99 -33.38 -1.26 -0.45
N ASN A 100 -32.76 -0.45 -1.32
CA ASN A 100 -31.84 -0.95 -2.35
C ASN A 100 -30.40 -0.59 -2.00
N ILE A 101 -29.52 -1.60 -1.94
CA ILE A 101 -28.12 -1.48 -1.58
C ILE A 101 -27.27 -1.93 -2.78
N TYR A 102 -26.44 -1.02 -3.30
CA TYR A 102 -25.54 -1.32 -4.41
C TYR A 102 -24.27 -2.03 -3.94
N LEU A 103 -24.09 -3.28 -4.37
CA LEU A 103 -22.92 -4.10 -4.03
C LEU A 103 -21.77 -3.92 -5.04
N GLY A 104 -22.09 -3.55 -6.28
CA GLY A 104 -21.11 -3.38 -7.36
C GLY A 104 -20.65 -4.72 -7.94
N ASN A 105 -19.34 -4.96 -7.99
CA ASN A 105 -18.79 -6.19 -8.55
C ASN A 105 -18.63 -7.27 -7.47
N LEU A 106 -19.00 -8.50 -7.79
CA LEU A 106 -18.82 -9.69 -6.95
C LEU A 106 -17.73 -10.58 -7.53
N GLN A 107 -16.80 -11.05 -6.70
CA GLN A 107 -15.66 -11.86 -7.09
C GLN A 107 -15.87 -13.34 -6.72
N PHE A 108 -15.28 -14.25 -7.51
CA PHE A 108 -15.28 -15.67 -7.18
C PHE A 108 -14.54 -15.94 -5.87
N GLY A 109 -15.14 -16.75 -5.00
CA GLY A 109 -14.55 -17.17 -3.72
C GLY A 109 -14.40 -16.03 -2.70
N GLN A 110 -15.12 -14.91 -2.89
CA GLN A 110 -15.15 -13.80 -1.95
C GLN A 110 -16.61 -13.47 -1.60
N THR A 111 -16.94 -13.48 -0.31
CA THR A 111 -18.27 -13.12 0.17
C THR A 111 -18.47 -11.60 0.20
N ARG A 112 -19.73 -11.18 0.16
CA ARG A 112 -20.15 -9.78 0.24
C ARG A 112 -21.14 -9.67 1.40
N ASP A 113 -20.60 -9.43 2.58
CA ASP A 113 -21.40 -9.44 3.81
C ASP A 113 -21.87 -8.04 4.17
N LEU A 114 -23.14 -7.86 4.54
CA LEU A 114 -23.68 -6.56 4.96
C LEU A 114 -24.12 -6.62 6.42
N TYR A 115 -23.92 -5.53 7.15
CA TYR A 115 -24.43 -5.38 8.50
C TYR A 115 -25.54 -4.32 8.51
N LEU A 116 -26.74 -4.72 8.91
CA LEU A 116 -27.91 -3.86 8.95
C LEU A 116 -28.38 -3.76 10.40
N ARG A 117 -28.66 -2.53 10.85
CA ARG A 117 -29.22 -2.31 12.17
C ARG A 117 -30.73 -2.29 12.06
N CYS A 118 -31.37 -3.28 12.67
CA CYS A 118 -32.81 -3.41 12.68
C CYS A 118 -33.37 -2.94 14.04
N ARG A 119 -34.40 -2.09 14.01
CA ARG A 119 -35.17 -1.69 15.19
C ARG A 119 -36.64 -1.98 14.93
N THR A 120 -37.31 -2.59 15.90
CA THR A 120 -38.76 -2.78 15.84
C THR A 120 -39.45 -1.56 16.44
N ALA A 121 -40.39 -0.95 15.71
CA ALA A 121 -41.19 0.14 16.23
C ALA A 121 -42.11 -0.39 17.35
N ARG A 122 -41.71 -0.22 18.61
CA ARG A 122 -42.42 -0.72 19.81
C ARG A 122 -43.82 -0.10 20.04
N ALA A 123 -44.36 0.72 19.14
CA ALA A 123 -45.40 1.70 19.46
C ALA A 123 -46.78 1.51 18.77
N ARG A 124 -47.20 0.28 18.40
CA ARG A 124 -48.59 0.03 17.90
C ARG A 124 -49.23 -1.31 18.28
N VAL A 125 -48.67 -2.09 19.21
CA VAL A 125 -49.21 -3.40 19.61
C VAL A 125 -49.67 -3.39 21.07
N GLU A 126 -50.56 -2.46 21.40
CA GLU A 126 -51.40 -2.55 22.60
C GLU A 126 -52.85 -2.47 22.14
N THR A 127 -53.41 -3.58 21.62
CA THR A 127 -54.84 -3.96 21.62
C THR A 127 -55.14 -5.01 20.55
N SER A 128 -54.90 -6.29 20.85
CA SER A 128 -55.79 -7.42 20.44
C SER A 128 -55.22 -8.78 20.86
N SER A 129 -56.10 -9.76 21.01
CA SER A 129 -55.98 -10.99 21.79
C SER A 129 -54.96 -12.03 21.30
N ALA A 130 -54.65 -13.02 22.16
CA ALA A 130 -53.48 -13.93 22.12
C ALA A 130 -53.41 -14.98 21.01
N ALA A 131 -54.52 -15.27 20.32
CA ALA A 131 -54.59 -16.43 19.43
C ALA A 131 -54.43 -16.09 17.94
N SER A 132 -54.57 -14.83 17.53
CA SER A 132 -54.40 -14.39 16.13
C SER A 132 -53.05 -13.69 15.86
N ARG A 133 -52.18 -13.62 16.88
CA ARG A 133 -50.91 -12.88 16.88
C ARG A 133 -49.78 -13.55 16.09
N THR A 134 -49.72 -14.88 16.05
CA THR A 134 -48.53 -15.60 15.56
C THR A 134 -48.28 -15.48 14.05
N ALA A 135 -49.31 -15.41 13.21
CA ALA A 135 -49.14 -15.30 11.75
C ALA A 135 -48.88 -13.85 11.27
N ALA A 136 -49.51 -12.85 11.91
CA ALA A 136 -49.35 -11.45 11.56
C ALA A 136 -48.08 -10.81 12.16
N GLU A 137 -47.62 -11.28 13.32
CA GLU A 137 -46.31 -10.90 13.89
C GLU A 137 -45.15 -11.60 13.17
N ALA A 138 -45.35 -12.81 12.64
CA ALA A 138 -44.35 -13.48 11.80
C ALA A 138 -44.18 -12.77 10.45
N SER A 139 -45.26 -12.31 9.81
CA SER A 139 -45.18 -11.57 8.54
C SER A 139 -44.62 -10.16 8.71
N SER A 140 -44.78 -9.53 9.87
CA SER A 140 -44.20 -8.20 10.15
C SER A 140 -42.70 -8.22 10.43
N THR A 141 -42.12 -9.40 10.71
CA THR A 141 -40.71 -9.58 11.09
C THR A 141 -39.89 -10.32 10.03
N THR A 142 -40.54 -10.66 8.92
CA THR A 142 -39.91 -11.32 7.78
C THR A 142 -39.36 -10.28 6.79
N VAL A 143 -38.15 -10.50 6.30
CA VAL A 143 -37.49 -9.66 5.30
C VAL A 143 -37.27 -10.50 4.05
N ALA A 144 -37.82 -10.05 2.92
CA ALA A 144 -37.56 -10.63 1.61
C ALA A 144 -36.40 -9.88 0.95
N VAL A 145 -35.43 -10.61 0.41
CA VAL A 145 -34.21 -10.07 -0.15
C VAL A 145 -34.05 -10.59 -1.57
N THR A 146 -33.94 -9.67 -2.53
CA THR A 146 -33.70 -9.97 -3.95
C THR A 146 -32.34 -9.44 -4.36
N LEU A 147 -31.42 -10.33 -4.71
CA LEU A 147 -30.15 -9.99 -5.35
C LEU A 147 -30.36 -9.93 -6.87
N SER A 148 -30.15 -8.77 -7.47
CA SER A 148 -30.06 -8.61 -8.92
C SER A 148 -28.60 -8.43 -9.35
N TYR A 149 -28.17 -9.04 -10.45
CA TYR A 149 -26.82 -8.90 -11.00
C TYR A 149 -26.72 -9.28 -12.48
N ARG A 150 -25.63 -8.88 -13.14
CA ARG A 150 -25.27 -9.37 -14.48
C ARG A 150 -24.01 -10.22 -14.42
N LYS A 151 -23.99 -11.37 -15.09
CA LYS A 151 -22.81 -12.24 -15.12
C LYS A 151 -21.67 -11.59 -15.93
N SER A 152 -20.45 -11.66 -15.40
CA SER A 152 -19.23 -11.26 -16.10
C SER A 152 -18.92 -12.27 -17.22
N LYS A 153 -18.34 -11.81 -18.34
CA LYS A 153 -18.02 -12.66 -19.49
C LYS A 153 -16.99 -13.72 -19.08
N VAL A 154 -17.44 -14.96 -18.88
CA VAL A 154 -16.53 -16.10 -18.72
C VAL A 154 -16.31 -16.82 -20.06
N ASP A 155 -17.27 -16.88 -21.00
CA ASP A 155 -17.02 -17.62 -22.26
C ASP A 155 -17.68 -17.14 -23.58
N ASP A 156 -18.77 -16.34 -23.61
CA ASP A 156 -19.46 -16.09 -24.90
C ASP A 156 -19.27 -14.69 -25.50
N ALA A 157 -18.61 -14.68 -26.65
CA ALA A 157 -18.35 -13.52 -27.49
C ALA A 157 -19.49 -13.26 -28.50
N CYS A 158 -20.78 -13.23 -28.12
CA CYS A 158 -21.82 -12.79 -29.07
C CYS A 158 -23.20 -12.40 -28.51
N VAL A 159 -23.31 -11.84 -27.30
CA VAL A 159 -24.61 -11.32 -26.81
C VAL A 159 -24.54 -9.82 -26.55
N LEU A 160 -25.29 -9.05 -27.34
CA LEU A 160 -25.41 -7.59 -27.26
C LEU A 160 -26.21 -7.13 -26.02
N GLU A 161 -27.05 -8.00 -25.45
CA GLU A 161 -27.82 -7.74 -24.23
C GLU A 161 -27.51 -8.81 -23.18
N ARG A 162 -26.94 -8.41 -22.04
CA ARG A 162 -26.70 -9.34 -20.92
C ARG A 162 -27.97 -9.40 -20.08
N PRO A 163 -28.67 -10.54 -19.98
CA PRO A 163 -29.86 -10.64 -19.15
C PRO A 163 -29.48 -10.38 -17.69
N GLU A 164 -30.36 -9.65 -17.02
CA GLU A 164 -30.29 -9.45 -15.57
C GLU A 164 -30.75 -10.74 -14.89
N LEU A 165 -29.95 -11.24 -13.96
CA LEU A 165 -30.24 -12.44 -13.20
C LEU A 165 -30.66 -12.03 -11.79
N THR A 166 -31.64 -12.73 -11.23
CA THR A 166 -32.12 -12.51 -9.87
C THR A 166 -32.00 -13.78 -9.02
N ALA A 167 -31.74 -13.59 -7.74
CA ALA A 167 -31.83 -14.62 -6.71
C ALA A 167 -32.61 -14.04 -5.52
N GLU A 168 -33.51 -14.83 -4.95
CA GLU A 168 -34.41 -14.39 -3.89
C GLU A 168 -34.28 -15.27 -2.65
N ALA A 169 -34.36 -14.66 -1.48
CA ALA A 169 -34.41 -15.33 -0.19
C ALA A 169 -35.38 -14.58 0.72
N GLN A 170 -36.02 -15.28 1.65
CA GLN A 170 -36.96 -14.67 2.59
C GLN A 170 -36.81 -15.35 3.95
N GLU A 171 -36.44 -14.58 4.97
CA GLU A 171 -36.10 -15.12 6.29
C GLU A 171 -36.64 -14.20 7.41
N ASN A 172 -36.83 -14.78 8.59
CA ASN A 172 -37.25 -14.04 9.78
C ASN A 172 -36.02 -13.51 10.54
N ILE A 173 -36.03 -12.23 10.91
CA ILE A 173 -34.88 -11.60 11.60
C ILE A 173 -34.59 -12.17 13.00
N PHE A 174 -35.56 -12.87 13.61
CA PHE A 174 -35.41 -13.52 14.92
C PHE A 174 -35.03 -14.99 14.82
N GLN A 175 -34.91 -15.53 13.61
CA GLN A 175 -34.44 -16.88 13.41
C GLN A 175 -32.96 -16.97 13.80
N GLY A 176 -32.63 -17.98 14.61
CA GLY A 176 -31.26 -18.25 15.02
C GLY A 176 -30.38 -18.56 13.80
N THR A 177 -29.13 -18.13 13.85
CA THR A 177 -28.14 -18.35 12.79
C THR A 177 -27.00 -19.22 13.30
N ASP A 178 -26.36 -19.99 12.41
CA ASP A 178 -25.16 -20.76 12.73
C ASP A 178 -23.86 -19.94 12.64
N ILE A 179 -23.96 -18.63 12.39
CA ILE A 179 -22.82 -17.72 12.29
C ILE A 179 -22.21 -17.57 13.69
N SER A 180 -20.89 -17.73 13.78
CA SER A 180 -20.18 -17.61 15.05
C SER A 180 -20.19 -16.17 15.60
N ASP A 181 -20.19 -16.01 16.92
CA ASP A 181 -20.12 -14.69 17.57
C ASP A 181 -18.91 -13.87 17.10
N ALA A 182 -17.77 -14.53 16.83
CA ALA A 182 -16.57 -13.89 16.32
C ALA A 182 -16.78 -13.29 14.92
N GLU A 183 -17.52 -14.00 14.05
CA GLU A 183 -17.82 -13.52 12.70
C GLU A 183 -18.84 -12.38 12.72
N VAL A 184 -19.86 -12.45 13.58
CA VAL A 184 -20.79 -11.34 13.82
C VAL A 184 -20.02 -10.11 14.32
N ALA A 185 -19.16 -10.28 15.33
CA ALA A 185 -18.33 -9.22 15.89
C ALA A 185 -17.43 -8.55 14.84
N TYR A 186 -16.87 -9.34 13.92
CA TYR A 186 -16.06 -8.82 12.81
C TYR A 186 -16.89 -7.95 11.86
N HIS A 187 -18.04 -8.44 11.40
CA HIS A 187 -18.86 -7.70 10.44
C HIS A 187 -19.49 -6.44 11.04
N GLU A 188 -19.94 -6.51 12.29
CA GLU A 188 -20.39 -5.35 13.06
C GLU A 188 -19.26 -4.33 13.21
N SER A 189 -18.10 -4.75 13.71
CA SER A 189 -16.97 -3.84 13.93
C SER A 189 -16.49 -3.20 12.64
N ARG A 190 -16.41 -3.96 11.55
CA ARG A 190 -16.05 -3.45 10.22
C ARG A 190 -17.04 -2.38 9.74
N ALA A 191 -18.34 -2.64 9.85
CA ALA A 191 -19.37 -1.71 9.42
C ALA A 191 -19.34 -0.42 10.24
N GLU A 192 -19.18 -0.52 11.55
CA GLU A 192 -19.01 0.63 12.45
C GLU A 192 -17.75 1.43 12.11
N ILE A 193 -16.62 0.78 11.80
CA ILE A 193 -15.38 1.46 11.38
C ILE A 193 -15.61 2.25 10.10
N CYS A 194 -16.25 1.63 9.10
CA CYS A 194 -16.62 2.33 7.86
C CYS A 194 -17.52 3.54 8.14
N GLN A 195 -18.52 3.39 9.01
CA GLN A 195 -19.42 4.49 9.40
C GLN A 195 -18.66 5.64 10.08
N PHE A 196 -17.81 5.32 11.06
CA PHE A 196 -16.98 6.29 11.76
C PHE A 196 -16.06 7.04 10.80
N LEU A 197 -15.33 6.32 9.95
CA LEU A 197 -14.42 6.94 9.00
C LEU A 197 -15.15 7.76 7.93
N SER A 198 -16.31 7.31 7.43
CA SER A 198 -17.15 8.11 6.54
C SER A 198 -17.66 9.39 7.19
N SER A 199 -17.91 9.40 8.50
CA SER A 199 -18.34 10.61 9.22
C SER A 199 -17.29 11.73 9.22
N ILE A 200 -16.01 11.37 9.05
CA ILE A 200 -14.90 12.32 8.90
C ILE A 200 -14.98 13.02 7.54
N PHE A 201 -15.59 12.40 6.53
CA PHE A 201 -15.64 12.88 5.14
C PHE A 201 -17.09 13.04 4.64
N PRO A 202 -17.88 13.97 5.21
CA PRO A 202 -19.24 14.23 4.74
C PRO A 202 -19.27 14.62 3.25
N VAL A 203 -20.36 14.23 2.58
CA VAL A 203 -20.63 14.57 1.19
C VAL A 203 -21.12 16.01 1.11
N GLY A 204 -20.42 16.85 0.35
CA GLY A 204 -20.83 18.23 0.07
C GLY A 204 -22.04 18.32 -0.89
N PRO A 205 -22.62 19.51 -1.07
CA PRO A 205 -23.77 19.71 -1.96
C PRO A 205 -23.46 19.42 -3.44
N ASP A 206 -22.19 19.44 -3.82
CA ASP A 206 -21.67 19.09 -5.14
C ASP A 206 -21.28 17.61 -5.27
N GLY A 207 -21.59 16.79 -4.26
CA GLY A 207 -21.31 15.37 -4.26
C GLY A 207 -19.85 15.01 -3.95
N GLU A 208 -18.99 15.96 -3.55
CA GLU A 208 -17.60 15.68 -3.19
C GLU A 208 -17.44 15.41 -1.68
N HIS A 209 -16.74 14.33 -1.32
CA HIS A 209 -16.34 14.07 0.06
C HIS A 209 -15.31 15.07 0.56
N ARG A 210 -15.59 15.77 1.66
CA ARG A 210 -14.66 16.75 2.23
C ARG A 210 -14.49 16.58 3.74
N PRO A 211 -13.26 16.44 4.23
CA PRO A 211 -13.03 16.41 5.66
C PRO A 211 -13.07 17.80 6.27
N ASP A 212 -13.62 17.90 7.48
CA ASP A 212 -13.47 19.09 8.31
C ASP A 212 -12.13 19.02 9.05
N LEU A 213 -11.12 19.70 8.50
CA LEU A 213 -9.75 19.72 9.02
C LEU A 213 -9.64 20.34 10.42
N THR A 214 -10.62 21.14 10.85
CA THR A 214 -10.61 21.80 12.17
C THR A 214 -10.90 20.82 13.31
N LYS A 215 -11.55 19.69 13.00
CA LYS A 215 -11.98 18.67 13.97
C LYS A 215 -10.99 17.53 14.19
N CYS A 216 -9.76 17.67 13.69
CA CYS A 216 -8.74 16.61 13.76
C CYS A 216 -8.53 16.07 15.20
N GLU A 217 -8.49 16.97 16.18
CA GLU A 217 -8.35 16.61 17.59
C GLU A 217 -9.60 15.91 18.16
N THR A 218 -10.79 16.28 17.70
CA THR A 218 -12.04 15.60 18.04
C THR A 218 -12.04 14.18 17.49
N TYR A 219 -11.68 13.99 16.21
CA TYR A 219 -11.59 12.66 15.61
C TYR A 219 -10.63 11.75 16.37
N ARG A 220 -9.48 12.28 16.80
CA ARG A 220 -8.48 11.54 17.56
C ARG A 220 -9.03 11.03 18.90
N ARG A 221 -9.74 11.87 19.65
CA ARG A 221 -10.35 11.46 20.93
C ARG A 221 -11.46 10.45 20.72
N THR A 222 -12.36 10.73 19.78
CA THR A 222 -13.48 9.83 19.46
C THR A 222 -12.99 8.47 18.99
N LEU A 223 -11.89 8.39 18.21
CA LEU A 223 -11.32 7.11 17.76
C LEU A 223 -10.92 6.21 18.93
N ALA A 224 -10.29 6.76 19.98
CA ALA A 224 -9.85 5.96 21.12
C ALA A 224 -11.03 5.35 21.87
N ASP A 225 -12.05 6.16 22.17
CA ASP A 225 -13.28 5.71 22.82
C ASP A 225 -14.08 4.74 21.94
N PHE A 226 -14.06 4.97 20.62
CA PHE A 226 -14.72 4.12 19.63
C PHE A 226 -14.05 2.76 19.52
N ALA A 227 -12.72 2.72 19.36
CA ALA A 227 -11.97 1.47 19.28
C ALA A 227 -12.14 0.62 20.55
N ALA A 228 -12.28 1.26 21.71
CA ALA A 228 -12.55 0.57 22.96
C ALA A 228 -13.96 -0.05 23.02
N LYS A 229 -14.92 0.35 22.19
CA LYS A 229 -16.30 -0.18 22.20
C LYS A 229 -16.55 -1.26 21.16
N LEU A 230 -15.60 -1.50 20.25
CA LEU A 230 -15.79 -2.45 19.16
C LEU A 230 -15.79 -3.90 19.66
N PRO A 231 -16.79 -4.72 19.27
CA PRO A 231 -16.83 -6.14 19.60
C PRO A 231 -15.59 -6.92 19.18
N ALA A 232 -14.94 -6.54 18.06
CA ALA A 232 -13.76 -7.22 17.53
C ALA A 232 -12.59 -7.31 18.52
N ARG A 233 -12.51 -6.40 19.51
CA ARG A 233 -11.44 -6.41 20.52
C ARG A 233 -11.48 -7.67 21.41
N ASP A 234 -12.64 -8.30 21.54
CA ASP A 234 -12.88 -9.41 22.47
C ASP A 234 -12.57 -10.77 21.81
N PHE A 235 -12.17 -10.79 20.54
CA PHE A 235 -11.87 -11.98 19.75
C PHE A 235 -10.43 -11.99 19.20
N GLY A 236 -9.77 -13.15 19.27
CA GLY A 236 -8.37 -13.34 18.88
C GLY A 236 -8.16 -13.99 17.50
N ASP A 237 -9.21 -14.13 16.69
CA ASP A 237 -9.08 -14.67 15.33
C ASP A 237 -8.50 -13.63 14.36
N ALA A 238 -7.97 -14.12 13.23
CA ALA A 238 -7.26 -13.28 12.26
C ALA A 238 -8.10 -12.13 11.70
N LYS A 239 -9.42 -12.33 11.50
CA LYS A 239 -10.29 -11.28 10.96
C LYS A 239 -10.45 -10.15 11.97
N ASN A 240 -10.81 -10.46 13.22
CA ASN A 240 -10.99 -9.45 14.26
C ASN A 240 -9.69 -8.73 14.65
N VAL A 241 -8.59 -9.49 14.82
CA VAL A 241 -7.26 -8.92 15.12
C VAL A 241 -6.84 -7.94 14.02
N SER A 242 -7.07 -8.26 12.74
CA SER A 242 -6.69 -7.40 11.63
C SER A 242 -7.34 -6.01 11.67
N LEU A 243 -8.62 -5.92 12.07
CA LEU A 243 -9.32 -4.63 12.20
C LEU A 243 -8.72 -3.78 13.32
N MET A 244 -8.38 -4.42 14.44
CA MET A 244 -7.76 -3.73 15.58
C MET A 244 -6.34 -3.28 15.25
N GLU A 245 -5.56 -4.10 14.55
CA GLU A 245 -4.23 -3.73 14.05
C GLU A 245 -4.28 -2.50 13.14
N ASP A 246 -5.25 -2.41 12.23
CA ASP A 246 -5.40 -1.23 11.35
C ASP A 246 -5.81 0.03 12.11
N LEU A 247 -6.65 -0.11 13.14
CA LEU A 247 -7.11 0.99 13.97
C LEU A 247 -6.00 1.55 14.86
N ASN A 248 -5.39 0.73 15.71
CA ASN A 248 -4.51 1.15 16.79
C ASN A 248 -3.29 0.21 17.02
N GLY A 249 -2.95 -0.64 16.05
CA GLY A 249 -1.79 -1.52 16.14
C GLY A 249 -0.45 -0.78 16.22
N PRO A 250 0.61 -1.45 16.74
CA PRO A 250 1.96 -0.88 16.76
C PRO A 250 2.55 -0.79 15.35
N GLU A 251 3.51 0.12 15.14
CA GLU A 251 4.19 0.28 13.85
C GLU A 251 4.80 -1.06 13.38
N PRO A 252 4.58 -1.49 12.11
CA PRO A 252 4.10 -0.73 10.96
C PRO A 252 2.57 -0.63 10.77
N HIS A 253 1.76 -1.19 11.67
CA HIS A 253 0.29 -1.14 11.61
C HIS A 253 -0.25 0.17 12.20
N GLY A 254 -1.56 0.24 12.48
CA GLY A 254 -2.19 1.40 13.13
C GLY A 254 -2.30 2.64 12.25
N GLN A 255 -2.34 2.46 10.92
CA GLN A 255 -2.33 3.57 9.96
C GLN A 255 -3.52 4.52 10.15
N ILE A 256 -4.67 4.04 10.64
CA ILE A 256 -5.84 4.88 10.91
C ILE A 256 -5.55 5.84 12.06
N SER A 257 -5.11 5.34 13.22
CA SER A 257 -4.75 6.20 14.35
C SER A 257 -3.59 7.14 13.99
N MET A 258 -2.60 6.67 13.24
CA MET A 258 -1.48 7.50 12.79
C MET A 258 -1.94 8.63 11.85
N ALA A 259 -2.86 8.34 10.93
CA ALA A 259 -3.42 9.32 9.99
C ALA A 259 -4.08 10.50 10.72
N ILE A 260 -4.80 10.23 11.81
CA ILE A 260 -5.51 11.27 12.57
C ILE A 260 -4.73 11.78 13.80
N SER A 261 -3.55 11.22 14.09
CA SER A 261 -2.75 11.58 15.27
C SER A 261 -2.22 13.02 15.24
N LYS A 262 -1.89 13.53 14.05
CA LYS A 262 -1.37 14.87 13.83
C LYS A 262 -2.09 15.51 12.66
N ALA A 263 -2.49 16.77 12.79
CA ALA A 263 -3.09 17.53 11.69
C ALA A 263 -2.21 17.53 10.41
N ALA A 264 -0.89 17.54 10.57
CA ALA A 264 0.05 17.45 9.46
C ALA A 264 -0.01 16.09 8.71
N TYR A 265 -0.20 14.98 9.43
CA TYR A 265 -0.35 13.66 8.81
C TYR A 265 -1.70 13.51 8.14
N PHE A 266 -2.75 13.99 8.82
CA PHE A 266 -4.10 13.99 8.29
C PHE A 266 -4.14 14.75 6.96
N LEU A 267 -3.68 16.01 6.96
CA LEU A 267 -3.65 16.85 5.76
C LEU A 267 -2.76 16.29 4.65
N LYS A 268 -1.60 15.71 5.00
CA LYS A 268 -0.63 15.23 4.01
C LYS A 268 -1.11 13.97 3.30
N TRP A 269 -1.60 12.98 4.04
CA TRP A 269 -1.89 11.66 3.49
C TRP A 269 -3.13 11.00 4.07
N GLY A 270 -3.51 11.30 5.31
CA GLY A 270 -4.71 10.73 5.94
C GLY A 270 -5.99 11.04 5.16
N ILE A 271 -6.12 12.25 4.60
CA ILE A 271 -7.25 12.66 3.74
C ILE A 271 -7.37 11.86 2.43
N HIS A 272 -6.31 11.16 2.02
CA HIS A 272 -6.29 10.34 0.81
C HIS A 272 -6.38 8.85 1.17
N TYR A 273 -5.67 8.44 2.22
CA TYR A 273 -5.64 7.06 2.70
C TYR A 273 -6.97 6.59 3.28
N LEU A 274 -7.59 7.35 4.19
CA LEU A 274 -8.79 6.89 4.89
C LEU A 274 -9.96 6.59 3.94
N PRO A 275 -10.29 7.44 2.93
CA PRO A 275 -11.32 7.09 1.95
C PRO A 275 -10.98 5.84 1.13
N SER A 276 -9.69 5.57 0.86
CA SER A 276 -9.26 4.37 0.17
C SER A 276 -9.44 3.11 1.03
N TYR A 277 -9.13 3.21 2.33
CA TYR A 277 -9.35 2.15 3.30
C TYR A 277 -10.84 1.82 3.48
N VAL A 278 -11.68 2.85 3.67
CA VAL A 278 -13.15 2.66 3.77
C VAL A 278 -13.69 1.98 2.52
N ASN A 279 -13.24 2.39 1.33
CA ASN A 279 -13.67 1.78 0.09
C ASN A 279 -13.28 0.28 0.02
N ALA A 280 -12.11 -0.11 0.54
CA ALA A 280 -11.69 -1.51 0.57
C ALA A 280 -12.53 -2.36 1.52
N HIS A 281 -12.93 -1.85 2.69
CA HIS A 281 -13.80 -2.57 3.62
C HIS A 281 -15.27 -2.59 3.19
N SER A 282 -15.80 -1.47 2.71
CA SER A 282 -17.14 -1.36 2.14
C SER A 282 -17.31 -2.37 0.99
N ARG A 283 -16.31 -2.42 0.11
CA ARG A 283 -16.25 -3.36 -1.01
C ARG A 283 -15.45 -4.62 -0.74
N GLN A 284 -15.12 -4.96 0.51
CA GLN A 284 -14.50 -6.22 0.94
C GLN A 284 -13.53 -6.80 -0.08
N ILE A 285 -12.59 -5.97 -0.52
CA ILE A 285 -11.58 -6.32 -1.52
C ILE A 285 -10.22 -5.96 -0.99
N CYS A 286 -9.24 -6.80 -1.31
CA CYS A 286 -7.85 -6.47 -1.03
C CYS A 286 -7.39 -5.43 -2.06
N ASN A 287 -7.09 -4.21 -1.61
CA ASN A 287 -6.65 -3.11 -2.47
C ASN A 287 -5.13 -2.89 -2.46
N SER A 288 -4.40 -3.42 -1.47
CA SER A 288 -2.95 -3.30 -1.32
C SER A 288 -2.40 -4.38 -0.38
N PHE A 289 -1.06 -4.50 -0.27
CA PHE A 289 -0.41 -5.40 0.70
C PHE A 289 -0.14 -4.75 2.08
N LYS A 290 -0.64 -3.53 2.32
CA LYS A 290 -0.20 -2.74 3.46
C LYS A 290 -0.97 -3.07 4.75
N ASP A 291 -2.28 -3.11 4.64
CA ASP A 291 -3.18 -3.08 5.79
C ASP A 291 -3.74 -4.50 6.06
N PRO A 292 -3.53 -5.07 7.26
CA PRO A 292 -4.04 -6.40 7.65
C PRO A 292 -5.51 -6.68 7.36
N GLY A 293 -6.40 -5.70 7.53
CA GLY A 293 -7.84 -5.84 7.35
C GLY A 293 -8.20 -6.15 5.90
N PRO A 294 -7.85 -5.28 4.93
CA PRO A 294 -8.04 -5.55 3.50
C PRO A 294 -7.36 -6.84 3.03
N LEU A 295 -6.23 -7.23 3.64
CA LEU A 295 -5.54 -8.49 3.33
C LEU A 295 -6.36 -9.74 3.64
N GLN A 296 -7.38 -9.66 4.49
CA GLN A 296 -8.28 -10.79 4.77
C GLN A 296 -9.20 -11.14 3.59
N TYR A 297 -9.38 -10.23 2.63
CA TYR A 297 -10.24 -10.46 1.48
C TYR A 297 -9.52 -11.23 0.37
N GLY A 298 -10.14 -12.32 -0.10
CA GLY A 298 -9.57 -13.16 -1.15
C GLY A 298 -8.57 -14.21 -0.68
N VAL A 299 -8.28 -14.32 0.62
CA VAL A 299 -7.36 -15.33 1.19
C VAL A 299 -7.82 -16.77 0.91
N GLY A 300 -9.14 -16.98 0.85
CA GLY A 300 -9.73 -18.29 0.54
C GLY A 300 -10.03 -18.52 -0.94
N SER A 301 -9.70 -17.58 -1.85
CA SER A 301 -10.06 -17.68 -3.27
C SER A 301 -8.87 -18.14 -4.12
N PRO A 302 -8.85 -19.40 -4.61
CA PRO A 302 -7.75 -19.90 -5.42
C PRO A 302 -7.60 -19.12 -6.73
N LEU A 303 -8.72 -18.70 -7.34
CA LEU A 303 -8.71 -17.92 -8.57
C LEU A 303 -8.03 -16.57 -8.33
N PHE A 304 -8.47 -15.83 -7.31
CA PHE A 304 -7.89 -14.53 -6.99
C PHE A 304 -6.39 -14.63 -6.69
N ILE A 305 -5.98 -15.62 -5.88
CA ILE A 305 -4.58 -15.86 -5.55
C ILE A 305 -3.77 -16.16 -6.82
N SER A 306 -4.26 -17.05 -7.68
CA SER A 306 -3.59 -17.40 -8.94
C SER A 306 -3.43 -16.20 -9.88
N CYS A 307 -4.48 -15.37 -10.02
CA CYS A 307 -4.41 -14.16 -10.82
C CYS A 307 -3.42 -13.16 -10.23
N ARG A 308 -3.48 -12.93 -8.91
CA ARG A 308 -2.57 -12.03 -8.19
C ARG A 308 -1.12 -12.47 -8.36
N ASP A 309 -0.82 -13.75 -8.16
CA ASP A 309 0.54 -14.27 -8.23
C ASP A 309 1.08 -14.20 -9.67
N CYS A 310 0.26 -14.57 -10.67
CA CYS A 310 0.59 -14.42 -12.09
C CYS A 310 0.84 -12.95 -12.48
N LEU A 311 0.01 -12.02 -11.99
CA LEU A 311 0.17 -10.58 -12.23
C LEU A 311 1.40 -10.02 -11.50
N ASN A 312 1.70 -10.51 -10.31
CA ASN A 312 2.90 -10.14 -9.57
C ASN A 312 4.15 -10.62 -10.32
N ASP A 313 4.14 -11.84 -10.85
CA ASP A 313 5.21 -12.37 -11.69
C ASP A 313 5.31 -11.59 -13.02
N ALA A 314 4.19 -11.26 -13.66
CA ALA A 314 4.18 -10.46 -14.87
C ALA A 314 4.74 -9.05 -14.61
N PHE A 315 4.34 -8.41 -13.50
CA PHE A 315 4.84 -7.10 -13.09
C PHE A 315 6.34 -7.12 -12.81
N ASP A 316 6.83 -8.14 -12.10
CA ASP A 316 8.25 -8.35 -11.80
C ASP A 316 9.07 -8.53 -13.10
N ASN A 317 8.46 -9.07 -14.16
CA ASN A 317 9.09 -9.33 -15.46
C ASN A 317 8.80 -8.26 -16.53
N LEU A 318 8.10 -7.16 -16.19
CA LEU A 318 7.84 -6.10 -17.16
C LEU A 318 9.17 -5.52 -17.66
N PRO A 319 9.30 -5.26 -18.97
CA PRO A 319 10.45 -4.54 -19.46
C PRO A 319 10.48 -3.15 -18.81
N PRO A 320 11.67 -2.62 -18.50
CA PRO A 320 11.76 -1.28 -17.94
C PRO A 320 11.05 -0.27 -18.86
N PRO A 321 10.40 0.76 -18.30
CA PRO A 321 9.78 1.79 -19.11
C PRO A 321 10.85 2.42 -20.02
N GLU A 322 10.56 2.50 -21.32
CA GLU A 322 11.43 3.17 -22.26
C GLU A 322 11.63 4.62 -21.81
N PRO A 323 12.88 5.08 -21.60
CA PRO A 323 13.13 6.46 -21.25
C PRO A 323 12.70 7.35 -22.42
N LYS A 324 11.58 8.05 -22.26
CA LYS A 324 11.18 9.10 -23.20
C LYS A 324 12.12 10.29 -23.02
N ASN A 325 13.14 10.34 -23.86
CA ASN A 325 13.93 11.55 -24.08
C ASN A 325 13.08 12.55 -24.87
N GLU A 326 12.28 13.37 -24.20
CA GLU A 326 11.83 14.62 -24.81
C GLU A 326 12.97 15.64 -24.72
N ILE A 327 13.94 15.51 -25.64
CA ILE A 327 14.83 16.61 -26.02
C ILE A 327 14.83 16.73 -27.54
N ALA A 328 13.92 17.57 -28.05
CA ALA A 328 14.10 18.30 -29.31
C ALA A 328 13.22 19.56 -29.19
N SER A 329 13.76 20.77 -29.08
CA SER A 329 14.62 21.42 -30.07
C SER A 329 15.60 22.38 -29.38
N SER A 330 16.88 22.36 -29.73
CA SER A 330 17.37 23.16 -30.86
C SER A 330 18.80 22.75 -31.25
N SER A 331 18.99 22.61 -32.56
CA SER A 331 20.22 22.80 -33.33
C SER A 331 21.58 22.53 -32.64
N SER A 332 22.22 21.42 -33.00
CA SER A 332 23.57 21.47 -33.60
C SER A 332 24.00 20.08 -34.09
N ARG A 333 24.63 20.08 -35.27
CA ARG A 333 25.29 18.93 -35.89
C ARG A 333 26.68 18.76 -35.27
N ALA A 334 26.96 17.64 -34.60
CA ALA A 334 28.27 16.99 -34.61
C ALA A 334 28.30 15.72 -33.73
N SER A 335 29.15 14.78 -34.14
CA SER A 335 29.64 13.57 -33.44
C SER A 335 28.66 12.42 -33.16
N ARG A 336 28.72 11.42 -34.05
CA ARG A 336 28.42 10.01 -33.77
C ARG A 336 29.46 9.48 -32.77
N GLU A 337 29.11 9.36 -31.49
CA GLU A 337 29.80 8.48 -30.55
C GLU A 337 28.82 7.54 -29.87
N ARG A 338 29.22 6.25 -29.87
CA ARG A 338 28.58 5.02 -29.39
C ARG A 338 27.43 5.21 -28.40
N MET A 339 26.22 4.93 -28.89
CA MET A 339 25.01 4.77 -28.10
C MET A 339 25.16 3.51 -27.21
N ALA A 340 25.42 3.71 -25.92
CA ALA A 340 25.46 2.62 -24.93
C ALA A 340 24.05 2.02 -24.81
N CYS A 341 23.89 0.77 -25.22
CA CYS A 341 22.70 -0.03 -24.95
C CYS A 341 22.59 -0.25 -23.43
N TYR A 342 21.63 0.41 -22.79
CA TYR A 342 21.32 0.18 -21.38
C TYR A 342 20.72 -1.22 -21.21
N ALA A 343 21.20 -1.98 -20.24
CA ALA A 343 20.66 -3.30 -19.92
C ALA A 343 19.24 -3.14 -19.36
N PRO A 344 18.29 -4.06 -19.67
CA PRO A 344 16.94 -3.97 -19.15
C PRO A 344 16.93 -4.07 -17.61
N VAL A 345 16.26 -3.12 -16.94
CA VAL A 345 16.13 -3.09 -15.48
C VAL A 345 15.07 -4.10 -15.03
N ASN A 346 15.46 -5.08 -14.23
CA ASN A 346 14.54 -6.01 -13.56
C ASN A 346 13.72 -5.29 -12.47
N MET A 347 12.39 -5.42 -12.49
CA MET A 347 11.49 -4.68 -11.58
C MET A 347 11.59 -5.12 -10.11
N ARG A 348 12.08 -6.34 -9.82
CA ARG A 348 12.41 -6.78 -8.44
C ARG A 348 13.42 -5.86 -7.75
N ARG A 349 14.25 -5.17 -8.54
CA ARG A 349 15.26 -4.23 -8.04
C ARG A 349 14.63 -3.02 -7.34
N TYR A 350 13.35 -2.69 -7.57
CA TYR A 350 12.64 -1.62 -6.84
C TYR A 350 12.24 -2.00 -5.40
N ARG A 351 12.33 -3.28 -5.00
CA ARG A 351 12.02 -3.76 -3.63
C ARG A 351 13.22 -3.74 -2.66
N ASP A 352 14.36 -3.13 -3.02
CA ASP A 352 15.60 -3.21 -2.26
C ASP A 352 15.52 -2.48 -0.89
N ALA A 353 15.55 -3.28 0.18
CA ALA A 353 15.53 -2.84 1.57
C ALA A 353 16.93 -2.70 2.20
N ALA A 354 17.99 -3.20 1.54
CA ALA A 354 19.33 -3.32 2.10
C ALA A 354 20.16 -2.02 1.99
N GLY A 355 19.79 -1.12 1.08
CA GLY A 355 20.49 0.15 0.85
C GLY A 355 21.70 0.02 -0.09
N VAL A 356 22.52 1.07 -0.19
CA VAL A 356 23.63 1.14 -1.17
C VAL A 356 24.93 0.51 -0.64
N CYS A 357 25.32 -0.68 -1.13
CA CYS A 357 26.46 -1.44 -0.58
C CYS A 357 27.22 -2.27 -1.65
N PHE A 358 28.43 -2.73 -1.32
CA PHE A 358 29.26 -3.65 -2.12
C PHE A 358 29.38 -5.04 -1.49
N ALA A 359 29.55 -6.09 -2.28
CA ALA A 359 29.88 -7.43 -1.75
C ALA A 359 31.25 -7.45 -1.03
N GLY A 360 31.41 -8.31 -0.04
CA GLY A 360 32.65 -8.38 0.76
C GLY A 360 33.91 -8.79 0.00
N SER A 361 33.75 -9.48 -1.13
CA SER A 361 34.84 -9.88 -2.03
C SER A 361 35.29 -8.77 -2.98
N THR A 362 34.55 -7.67 -3.10
CA THR A 362 34.80 -6.61 -4.08
C THR A 362 36.23 -6.04 -3.93
N PRO A 363 37.06 -6.08 -4.98
CA PRO A 363 38.44 -5.60 -4.92
C PRO A 363 38.48 -4.06 -4.88
N VAL A 364 39.21 -3.50 -3.93
CA VAL A 364 39.41 -2.05 -3.74
C VAL A 364 40.89 -1.71 -3.95
N GLU A 365 41.16 -0.68 -4.74
CA GLU A 365 42.51 -0.17 -4.94
C GLU A 365 42.92 0.81 -3.83
N LEU A 366 44.01 0.48 -3.14
CA LEU A 366 44.61 1.35 -2.14
C LEU A 366 45.42 2.48 -2.79
N ALA A 367 45.74 3.51 -2.02
CA ALA A 367 46.62 4.60 -2.48
C ALA A 367 48.03 4.10 -2.89
N SER A 368 48.44 2.93 -2.41
CA SER A 368 49.69 2.27 -2.80
C SER A 368 49.59 1.44 -4.09
N SER A 369 48.45 1.50 -4.81
CA SER A 369 48.11 0.65 -5.95
C SER A 369 47.94 -0.85 -5.63
N ARG A 370 48.06 -1.24 -4.35
CA ARG A 370 47.73 -2.60 -3.91
C ARG A 370 46.22 -2.80 -3.92
N ILE A 371 45.75 -3.96 -4.36
CA ILE A 371 44.34 -4.33 -4.35
C ILE A 371 44.04 -5.20 -3.12
N VAL A 372 42.97 -4.87 -2.39
CA VAL A 372 42.47 -5.65 -1.25
C VAL A 372 40.96 -5.79 -1.32
N PRO A 373 40.36 -6.91 -0.87
CA PRO A 373 38.91 -7.02 -0.81
C PRO A 373 38.32 -6.03 0.20
N ILE A 374 37.14 -5.46 -0.09
CA ILE A 374 36.52 -4.38 0.69
C ILE A 374 36.32 -4.75 2.16
N ARG A 375 36.07 -6.05 2.45
CA ARG A 375 35.97 -6.58 3.82
C ARG A 375 37.22 -6.36 4.69
N ARG A 376 38.37 -6.06 4.09
CA ARG A 376 39.64 -5.77 4.79
C ARG A 376 39.85 -4.28 5.05
N LEU A 377 38.99 -3.39 4.55
CA LEU A 377 39.09 -1.97 4.87
C LEU A 377 38.83 -1.73 6.35
N ARG A 378 39.62 -0.84 6.94
CA ARG A 378 39.58 -0.40 8.33
C ARG A 378 39.90 1.08 8.38
N ARG A 379 39.51 1.75 9.47
CA ARG A 379 39.82 3.15 9.72
C ARG A 379 41.31 3.42 9.55
N GLY A 380 41.62 4.52 8.87
CA GLY A 380 42.99 4.98 8.61
C GLY A 380 43.64 4.41 7.35
N ILE A 381 43.11 3.33 6.76
CA ILE A 381 43.60 2.80 5.48
C ILE A 381 43.42 3.84 4.38
N LYS A 382 44.47 4.06 3.59
CA LYS A 382 44.49 5.03 2.48
C LYS A 382 44.00 4.35 1.20
N VAL A 383 42.88 4.82 0.67
CA VAL A 383 42.29 4.37 -0.60
C VAL A 383 42.51 5.39 -1.70
N ARG A 384 42.51 4.92 -2.95
CA ARG A 384 42.60 5.78 -4.12
C ARG A 384 41.23 6.38 -4.42
N THR A 385 41.17 7.69 -4.64
CA THR A 385 39.98 8.44 -5.07
C THR A 385 40.29 9.21 -6.36
N PRO A 386 39.28 9.73 -7.08
CA PRO A 386 39.47 10.53 -8.29
C PRO A 386 40.34 11.79 -8.09
N THR A 387 40.40 12.32 -6.87
CA THR A 387 41.10 13.57 -6.54
C THR A 387 42.39 13.35 -5.74
N GLY A 388 42.78 12.10 -5.48
CA GLY A 388 44.00 11.76 -4.75
C GLY A 388 43.77 10.67 -3.70
N MET A 389 44.70 10.55 -2.73
CA MET A 389 44.51 9.59 -1.64
C MET A 389 43.57 10.14 -0.56
N ARG A 390 42.70 9.28 -0.01
CA ARG A 390 41.92 9.58 1.19
C ARG A 390 41.91 8.42 2.17
N LYS A 391 41.82 8.73 3.46
CA LYS A 391 41.74 7.70 4.51
C LYS A 391 40.29 7.29 4.73
N VAL A 392 40.08 6.01 4.99
CA VAL A 392 38.81 5.47 5.48
C VAL A 392 38.54 6.01 6.88
N ALA A 393 37.37 6.63 7.07
CA ALA A 393 36.90 7.07 8.38
C ALA A 393 36.18 5.93 9.11
N MET A 394 35.21 5.30 8.44
CA MET A 394 34.43 4.18 8.96
C MET A 394 34.03 3.22 7.84
N VAL A 395 33.73 1.97 8.20
CA VAL A 395 33.21 0.94 7.29
C VAL A 395 31.94 0.35 7.91
N LEU A 396 30.80 0.51 7.25
CA LEU A 396 29.56 -0.16 7.60
C LEU A 396 29.55 -1.55 6.99
N ARG A 397 29.29 -2.58 7.78
CA ARG A 397 28.99 -3.94 7.32
C ARG A 397 27.56 -4.33 7.70
N THR A 398 26.84 -4.92 6.76
CA THR A 398 25.46 -5.38 6.95
C THR A 398 25.34 -6.81 6.44
N PHE A 399 24.74 -7.71 7.22
CA PHE A 399 24.49 -9.07 6.77
C PHE A 399 23.19 -9.13 5.95
N VAL A 400 23.24 -9.78 4.80
CA VAL A 400 22.09 -9.97 3.89
C VAL A 400 21.96 -11.45 3.52
N GLN A 401 20.73 -11.93 3.34
CA GLN A 401 20.41 -13.30 2.94
C GLN A 401 19.55 -13.26 1.69
N HIS A 402 19.90 -14.08 0.69
CA HIS A 402 19.16 -14.15 -0.59
C HIS A 402 19.00 -12.79 -1.30
N GLU A 403 19.97 -11.89 -1.16
CA GLU A 403 19.93 -10.55 -1.76
C GLU A 403 20.36 -10.60 -3.23
N SER A 404 19.75 -9.80 -4.11
CA SER A 404 20.16 -9.71 -5.51
C SER A 404 21.21 -8.62 -5.70
N LEU A 405 22.43 -8.99 -6.11
CA LEU A 405 23.49 -8.05 -6.48
C LEU A 405 23.68 -8.01 -8.00
N CYS A 406 24.14 -6.88 -8.52
CA CYS A 406 24.50 -6.70 -9.91
C CYS A 406 25.98 -6.99 -10.12
N ARG A 407 26.31 -7.81 -11.13
CA ARG A 407 27.67 -7.90 -11.67
C ARG A 407 27.89 -6.82 -12.72
N VAL A 408 28.96 -6.04 -12.58
CA VAL A 408 29.34 -5.01 -13.55
C VAL A 408 30.80 -5.19 -13.95
N GLY A 409 31.09 -5.20 -15.25
CA GLY A 409 32.45 -5.33 -15.78
C GLY A 409 33.11 -6.64 -15.35
N GLY A 410 32.34 -7.72 -15.27
CA GLY A 410 32.78 -9.08 -14.94
C GLY A 410 33.19 -9.34 -13.47
N SER A 411 33.60 -8.32 -12.71
CA SER A 411 34.24 -8.52 -11.39
C SER A 411 33.67 -7.69 -10.24
N LEU A 412 32.93 -6.61 -10.52
CA LEU A 412 32.28 -5.80 -9.47
C LEU A 412 30.95 -6.44 -9.08
N LEU A 413 30.77 -6.75 -7.80
CA LEU A 413 29.48 -7.13 -7.22
C LEU A 413 28.98 -6.03 -6.27
N VAL A 414 27.81 -5.49 -6.59
CA VAL A 414 27.30 -4.26 -5.98
C VAL A 414 25.77 -4.24 -5.99
N THR A 415 25.13 -3.57 -5.01
CA THR A 415 23.66 -3.46 -4.99
C THR A 415 23.15 -2.63 -6.18
N PRO A 416 21.93 -2.90 -6.69
CA PRO A 416 21.45 -2.34 -7.96
C PRO A 416 21.46 -0.81 -8.01
N TRP A 417 21.23 -0.14 -6.88
CA TRP A 417 21.10 1.32 -6.78
C TRP A 417 22.31 2.01 -6.13
N HIS A 418 23.46 1.34 -6.04
CA HIS A 418 24.68 1.99 -5.57
C HIS A 418 25.33 2.79 -6.72
N PRO A 419 25.45 4.13 -6.64
CA PRO A 419 26.02 4.91 -7.73
C PRO A 419 27.46 4.52 -8.09
N ILE A 420 27.71 4.21 -9.35
CA ILE A 420 29.03 3.91 -9.90
C ILE A 420 29.34 4.80 -11.11
N SER A 421 30.62 4.94 -11.43
CA SER A 421 31.10 5.63 -12.62
C SER A 421 32.08 4.76 -13.40
N LEU A 422 31.76 4.56 -14.68
CA LEU A 422 32.53 3.75 -15.63
C LEU A 422 33.54 4.60 -16.44
N ASP A 423 33.33 5.92 -16.51
CA ASP A 423 34.03 6.87 -17.38
C ASP A 423 35.05 7.75 -16.62
N GLY A 424 35.64 7.20 -15.57
CA GLY A 424 36.68 7.90 -14.81
C GLY A 424 36.16 8.99 -13.85
N GLY A 425 34.89 8.93 -13.44
CA GLY A 425 34.29 9.84 -12.47
C GLY A 425 33.60 11.05 -13.11
N LYS A 426 33.35 11.03 -14.43
CA LYS A 426 32.72 12.13 -15.17
C LYS A 426 31.19 12.00 -15.16
N GLY A 427 30.67 10.79 -15.37
CA GLY A 427 29.26 10.43 -15.31
C GLY A 427 29.00 9.33 -14.28
N TRP A 428 27.83 9.40 -13.65
CA TRP A 428 27.40 8.45 -12.61
C TRP A 428 26.12 7.75 -13.06
N THR A 429 26.08 6.44 -12.87
CA THR A 429 24.96 5.56 -13.24
C THR A 429 24.72 4.55 -12.14
N PHE A 430 23.64 3.77 -12.26
CA PHE A 430 23.31 2.70 -11.35
C PHE A 430 23.66 1.34 -11.97
N PRO A 431 24.24 0.40 -11.20
CA PRO A 431 24.47 -0.98 -11.63
C PRO A 431 23.23 -1.62 -12.25
N ALA A 432 22.05 -1.28 -11.76
CA ALA A 432 20.77 -1.71 -12.31
C ALA A 432 20.59 -1.41 -13.81
N LEU A 433 21.29 -0.42 -14.37
CA LEU A 433 21.17 0.03 -15.76
C LEU A 433 22.28 -0.53 -16.67
N VAL A 434 23.34 -1.07 -16.08
CA VAL A 434 24.60 -1.42 -16.79
C VAL A 434 25.14 -2.79 -16.42
N SER A 435 24.42 -3.57 -15.61
CA SER A 435 24.84 -4.89 -15.15
C SER A 435 24.90 -5.92 -16.27
N ASP A 436 25.91 -6.79 -16.21
CA ASP A 436 26.06 -7.95 -17.09
C ASP A 436 25.08 -9.07 -16.66
N GLU A 437 24.94 -9.30 -15.36
CA GLU A 437 24.09 -10.35 -14.77
C GLU A 437 23.63 -10.00 -13.34
N ASP A 438 22.54 -10.63 -12.90
CA ASP A 438 22.08 -10.64 -11.51
C ASP A 438 22.61 -11.88 -10.77
N VAL A 439 23.11 -11.66 -9.54
CA VAL A 439 23.74 -12.70 -8.73
C VAL A 439 23.07 -12.75 -7.36
N GLY A 440 22.51 -13.91 -7.00
CA GLY A 440 22.03 -14.16 -5.65
C GLY A 440 23.19 -14.21 -4.65
N TYR A 441 23.09 -13.43 -3.57
CA TYR A 441 24.16 -13.24 -2.61
C TYR A 441 23.67 -13.41 -1.17
N THR A 442 24.39 -14.22 -0.41
CA THR A 442 24.23 -14.35 1.05
C THR A 442 25.58 -14.10 1.69
N GLY A 443 25.65 -13.11 2.59
CA GLY A 443 26.90 -12.71 3.23
C GLY A 443 26.85 -11.27 3.71
N TYR A 444 28.03 -10.69 3.96
CA TYR A 444 28.13 -9.28 4.34
C TYR A 444 28.27 -8.38 3.11
N VAL A 445 27.52 -7.29 3.09
CA VAL A 445 27.72 -6.15 2.21
C VAL A 445 28.34 -4.98 2.98
N TYR A 446 29.08 -4.13 2.28
CA TYR A 446 29.94 -3.12 2.88
C TYR A 446 29.73 -1.75 2.22
N SER A 447 29.68 -0.71 3.05
CA SER A 447 29.67 0.68 2.63
C SER A 447 30.77 1.44 3.35
N VAL A 448 31.48 2.29 2.65
CA VAL A 448 32.68 2.98 3.17
C VAL A 448 32.35 4.45 3.36
N MET A 449 32.84 5.06 4.43
CA MET A 449 32.85 6.50 4.64
C MET A 449 34.30 6.96 4.69
N LEU A 450 34.68 7.94 3.87
CA LEU A 450 36.02 8.51 3.85
C LEU A 450 36.13 9.70 4.80
N GLN A 451 37.35 10.17 5.04
CA GLN A 451 37.57 11.43 5.74
C GLN A 451 36.91 12.60 5.00
N ARG A 452 36.37 13.53 5.77
CA ARG A 452 35.66 14.71 5.27
C ARG A 452 36.50 15.49 4.27
N ASP A 453 35.84 15.86 3.19
CA ASP A 453 36.37 16.71 2.13
C ASP A 453 35.23 17.53 1.54
N ALA A 454 35.51 18.76 1.12
CA ALA A 454 34.51 19.64 0.52
C ALA A 454 34.16 19.24 -0.93
N ASN A 455 35.08 18.57 -1.63
CA ASN A 455 34.85 18.13 -2.99
C ASN A 455 34.19 16.74 -3.00
N SER A 456 32.98 16.65 -3.57
CA SER A 456 32.23 15.40 -3.66
C SER A 456 32.93 14.30 -4.46
N LYS A 457 33.82 14.68 -5.41
CA LYS A 457 34.64 13.72 -6.16
C LYS A 457 35.69 13.03 -5.28
N SER A 458 36.06 13.62 -4.13
CA SER A 458 36.95 13.01 -3.15
C SER A 458 36.31 11.84 -2.39
N HIS A 459 34.99 11.68 -2.50
CA HIS A 459 34.19 10.67 -1.82
C HIS A 459 33.76 9.55 -2.77
N ALA A 460 34.76 8.97 -3.42
CA ALA A 460 34.60 7.80 -4.28
C ALA A 460 35.84 6.90 -4.16
N VAL A 461 35.65 5.59 -4.25
CA VAL A 461 36.71 4.58 -4.16
C VAL A 461 36.82 3.79 -5.45
N ARG A 462 38.03 3.41 -5.82
CA ARG A 462 38.27 2.56 -6.99
C ARG A 462 37.95 1.11 -6.64
N VAL A 463 36.88 0.57 -7.24
CA VAL A 463 36.36 -0.78 -7.00
C VAL A 463 36.34 -1.56 -8.31
N ALA A 464 37.09 -2.66 -8.38
CA ALA A 464 37.16 -3.53 -9.56
C ALA A 464 37.38 -2.79 -10.90
N GLY A 465 38.19 -1.72 -10.90
CA GLY A 465 38.45 -0.93 -12.10
C GLY A 465 37.38 0.12 -12.46
N THR A 466 36.36 0.32 -11.62
CA THR A 466 35.36 1.39 -11.75
C THR A 466 35.38 2.27 -10.49
N TRP A 467 34.65 3.40 -10.50
CA TRP A 467 34.52 4.25 -9.32
C TRP A 467 33.19 4.01 -8.63
N GLY A 468 33.21 3.74 -7.34
CA GLY A 468 32.03 3.59 -6.49
C GLY A 468 31.92 4.74 -5.50
N VAL A 469 30.72 5.27 -5.28
CA VAL A 469 30.52 6.38 -4.34
C VAL A 469 30.68 5.91 -2.89
N THR A 470 31.19 6.77 -2.01
CA THR A 470 31.24 6.49 -0.57
C THR A 470 30.16 7.26 0.18
N LEU A 471 29.79 6.78 1.37
CA LEU A 471 28.84 7.46 2.24
C LEU A 471 29.36 8.85 2.63
N GLY A 472 28.44 9.81 2.79
CA GLY A 472 28.77 11.17 3.20
C GLY A 472 29.44 12.00 2.11
N HIS A 473 29.18 11.72 0.84
CA HIS A 473 29.89 12.35 -0.30
C HIS A 473 29.57 13.83 -0.56
N GLY A 474 28.68 14.44 0.24
CA GLY A 474 28.42 15.88 0.22
C GLY A 474 27.40 16.35 -0.84
N LEU A 475 26.79 15.44 -1.61
CA LEU A 475 25.72 15.80 -2.56
C LEU A 475 24.37 15.36 -1.98
N THR A 476 23.61 16.31 -1.44
CA THR A 476 22.33 16.05 -0.77
C THR A 476 21.11 16.37 -1.63
N THR A 477 21.28 17.13 -2.71
CA THR A 477 20.24 17.57 -3.65
C THR A 477 20.78 17.65 -5.08
N GLY A 478 19.89 17.69 -6.07
CA GLY A 478 20.23 17.81 -7.50
C GLY A 478 19.91 16.55 -8.31
N ASN A 479 20.23 16.60 -9.61
CA ASN A 479 19.90 15.54 -10.58
C ASN A 479 21.06 14.53 -10.79
N ASP A 480 22.10 14.60 -9.98
CA ASP A 480 23.22 13.64 -10.02
C ASP A 480 22.77 12.30 -9.42
N ALA A 481 23.14 11.16 -10.01
CA ALA A 481 22.78 9.83 -9.49
C ALA A 481 23.26 9.59 -8.05
N ARG A 482 24.29 10.32 -7.60
CA ARG A 482 24.76 10.28 -6.21
C ARG A 482 23.89 11.08 -5.25
N ALA A 483 23.11 12.06 -5.72
CA ALA A 483 22.41 12.99 -4.85
C ALA A 483 21.43 12.25 -3.92
N HIS A 484 21.68 12.32 -2.61
CA HIS A 484 20.85 11.65 -1.63
C HIS A 484 20.82 12.42 -0.30
N HIS A 485 19.61 12.74 0.17
CA HIS A 485 19.41 13.63 1.33
C HIS A 485 20.09 13.16 2.63
N PHE A 486 20.08 11.85 2.93
CA PHE A 486 20.78 11.27 4.07
C PHE A 486 22.18 10.73 3.71
N LEU A 487 22.27 9.75 2.81
CA LEU A 487 23.52 9.08 2.44
C LEU A 487 24.58 10.02 1.84
N GLY A 488 24.17 11.17 1.30
CA GLY A 488 25.08 12.23 0.86
C GLY A 488 25.48 13.22 1.96
N ASP A 489 24.76 13.30 3.09
CA ASP A 489 25.08 14.20 4.19
C ASP A 489 26.13 13.57 5.13
N TYR A 490 27.36 14.11 5.08
CA TYR A 490 28.48 13.63 5.88
C TYR A 490 28.19 13.61 7.39
N ASN A 491 27.51 14.63 7.91
CA ASN A 491 27.25 14.76 9.34
C ASN A 491 26.19 13.76 9.80
N ARG A 492 25.10 13.62 9.03
CA ARG A 492 24.01 12.68 9.35
C ARG A 492 24.47 11.24 9.31
N VAL A 493 25.18 10.86 8.25
CA VAL A 493 25.81 9.53 8.14
C VAL A 493 26.77 9.29 9.29
N GLY A 494 27.65 10.25 9.57
CA GLY A 494 28.62 10.14 10.66
C GLY A 494 27.96 9.90 12.01
N LYS A 495 26.89 10.67 12.31
CA LYS A 495 26.11 10.50 13.54
C LYS A 495 25.44 9.13 13.61
N GLY A 496 24.81 8.68 12.53
CA GLY A 496 24.14 7.38 12.48
C GLY A 496 25.12 6.21 12.67
N LEU A 497 26.30 6.26 12.05
CA LEU A 497 27.32 5.22 12.21
C LEU A 497 27.92 5.19 13.63
N VAL A 498 28.08 6.35 14.27
CA VAL A 498 28.55 6.41 15.67
C VAL A 498 27.52 5.84 16.63
N GLN A 499 26.23 6.10 16.40
CA GLN A 499 25.14 5.57 17.22
C GLN A 499 25.05 4.04 17.20
N LEU A 500 25.45 3.40 16.10
CA LEU A 500 25.50 1.94 15.97
C LEU A 500 26.66 1.28 16.74
N GLY A 501 27.67 2.05 17.16
CA GLY A 501 28.88 1.55 17.81
C GLY A 501 29.91 1.00 16.82
N ALA A 502 31.00 1.74 16.63
CA ALA A 502 32.15 1.29 15.84
C ALA A 502 33.15 0.49 16.69
N ASP A 503 33.73 -0.57 16.14
CA ASP A 503 34.84 -1.28 16.77
C ASP A 503 36.13 -0.42 16.79
N ARG A 504 37.18 -0.91 17.48
CA ARG A 504 38.49 -0.24 17.56
C ARG A 504 39.14 0.00 16.18
N CYS A 505 38.72 -0.75 15.16
CA CYS A 505 39.21 -0.63 13.80
C CYS A 505 38.28 0.20 12.89
N GLY A 506 37.24 0.83 13.45
CA GLY A 506 36.27 1.66 12.74
C GLY A 506 35.30 0.89 11.84
N VAL A 507 35.05 -0.40 12.12
CA VAL A 507 33.99 -1.18 11.47
C VAL A 507 32.73 -1.12 12.32
N VAL A 508 31.61 -0.81 11.68
CA VAL A 508 30.28 -0.66 12.27
C VAL A 508 29.40 -1.78 11.75
N GLN A 509 28.64 -2.45 12.62
CA GLN A 509 27.71 -3.50 12.21
C GLN A 509 26.27 -3.00 12.19
N GLY A 510 25.65 -3.02 11.02
CA GLY A 510 24.24 -2.65 10.82
C GLY A 510 23.36 -3.86 10.47
N ARG A 511 22.04 -3.63 10.49
CA ARG A 511 21.00 -4.55 9.99
C ARG A 511 20.26 -4.04 8.75
N GLY A 512 20.67 -2.89 8.21
CA GLY A 512 20.03 -2.24 7.07
C GLY A 512 19.84 -0.75 7.31
N VAL A 513 18.97 -0.15 6.51
CA VAL A 513 18.65 1.28 6.58
C VAL A 513 17.35 1.53 7.34
N GLU A 514 17.27 2.67 8.02
CA GLU A 514 16.03 3.21 8.56
C GLU A 514 15.46 4.19 7.54
N ARG A 515 14.14 4.11 7.30
CA ARG A 515 13.45 4.98 6.35
C ARG A 515 12.47 5.85 7.12
N ASP A 516 12.41 7.13 6.75
CA ASP A 516 11.45 8.06 7.33
C ASP A 516 10.05 7.59 6.96
N ALA A 517 9.24 7.27 7.97
CA ALA A 517 7.89 6.76 7.80
C ALA A 517 7.00 7.68 6.94
N THR A 518 7.36 8.97 6.82
CA THR A 518 6.57 9.98 6.12
C THR A 518 6.99 10.20 4.66
N SER A 519 8.22 9.86 4.28
CA SER A 519 8.79 10.10 2.94
C SER A 519 9.30 8.84 2.26
N GLY A 520 9.43 7.72 3.00
CA GLY A 520 10.01 6.46 2.52
C GLY A 520 11.51 6.55 2.23
N LEU A 521 12.10 7.74 2.38
CA LEU A 521 13.51 7.99 2.09
C LEU A 521 14.37 7.52 3.28
N VAL A 522 15.56 7.00 2.99
CA VAL A 522 16.49 6.54 4.02
C VAL A 522 16.89 7.69 4.94
N CYS A 523 16.57 7.64 6.23
CA CYS A 523 16.86 8.69 7.21
C CYS A 523 17.87 8.27 8.30
N GLY A 524 18.26 6.99 8.33
CA GLY A 524 19.11 6.42 9.38
C GLY A 524 19.66 5.04 9.03
N PHE A 525 20.35 4.43 10.00
CA PHE A 525 20.82 3.04 9.92
C PHE A 525 20.24 2.23 11.09
N ARG A 526 19.84 0.98 10.83
CA ARG A 526 19.28 0.09 11.86
C ARG A 526 20.39 -0.70 12.57
N GLY A 527 20.36 -0.69 13.90
CA GLY A 527 21.27 -1.45 14.77
C GLY A 527 20.68 -2.76 15.31
N TRP A 528 21.49 -3.49 16.07
CA TRP A 528 21.01 -4.57 16.90
C TRP A 528 20.43 -3.98 18.20
N PRO A 529 19.30 -4.49 18.72
CA PRO A 529 18.85 -4.10 20.05
C PRO A 529 19.99 -4.34 21.03
N ALA A 530 20.20 -3.41 21.96
CA ALA A 530 21.12 -3.66 23.06
C ALA A 530 20.62 -4.91 23.78
N LEU A 531 21.36 -6.02 23.65
CA LEU A 531 21.18 -7.15 24.55
C LEU A 531 21.42 -6.58 25.94
N TYR A 532 20.43 -6.71 26.83
CA TYR A 532 20.63 -6.48 28.25
C TYR A 532 21.80 -7.37 28.67
N VAL A 533 22.97 -6.77 28.83
CA VAL A 533 24.10 -7.38 29.51
C VAL A 533 23.73 -7.30 30.99
N ASN A 534 23.23 -8.41 31.53
CA ASN A 534 23.31 -8.67 32.96
C ASN A 534 24.76 -9.02 33.33
#